data_AF-A0A7Y3F0M9-F1
#
_entry.id   AF-A0A7Y3F0M9-F1
#
_cell.length_a   1.000
_cell.length_b   1.000
_cell.length_c   1.000
_cell.angle_alpha   90.00
_cell.angle_beta   90.00
_cell.angle_gamma   90.00
#
_symmetry.space_group_name_H-M   'P 1'
#
loop_
_entity.id
_entity.type
_entity.pdbx_description
1 polymer ?
#
loop_
_entity_poly.entity_id
_entity_poly.type
_entity_poly.pdbx_seq_one_letter_code
_entity_poly.pdbx_strand_id
1 'polypeptide(L)' 'MVKTETITLLVDEGILDPVGDNVERWRFSVGSLRRVKTAVHLQRDLGVNLAGAALALDLLDRIAELERL' A
#
# COMPACT_ATOMS: atom_id res chain seq x y z
N MET A 1 -18.28 -1.00 3.97
CA MET A 1 -17.30 -0.81 5.07
C MET A 1 -16.06 -1.63 4.74
N VAL A 2 -14.87 -1.03 4.87
CA VAL A 2 -13.60 -1.79 4.86
C VAL A 2 -13.45 -2.40 6.27
N LYS A 3 -13.01 -3.66 6.34
CA LYS A 3 -12.81 -4.36 7.62
C LYS A 3 -11.47 -3.94 8.23
N THR A 4 -11.39 -3.88 9.56
CA THR A 4 -10.15 -3.50 10.27
C THR A 4 -9.02 -4.45 9.92
N GLU A 5 -9.28 -5.75 9.85
CA GLU A 5 -8.29 -6.78 9.50
C GLU A 5 -7.67 -6.53 8.11
N THR A 6 -8.44 -5.97 7.17
CA THR A 6 -7.92 -5.59 5.86
C THR A 6 -6.93 -4.43 5.97
N ILE A 7 -7.19 -3.45 6.84
CA ILE A 7 -6.28 -2.32 7.04
C ILE A 7 -4.99 -2.79 7.72
N THR A 8 -5.08 -3.67 8.72
CA THR A 8 -3.89 -4.22 9.39
C THR A 8 -3.00 -4.98 8.42
N LEU A 9 -3.57 -5.84 7.55
CA LEU A 9 -2.81 -6.55 6.52
C LEU A 9 -2.10 -5.60 5.54
N LEU A 10 -2.74 -4.50 5.16
CA LEU A 10 -2.11 -3.50 4.28
C LEU A 10 -0.95 -2.78 4.96
N VAL A 11 -1.01 -2.59 6.29
CA VAL A 11 0.09 -2.03 7.07
C VAL A 11 1.21 -3.05 7.25
N ASP A 12 0.87 -4.29 7.57
CA ASP A 12 1.85 -5.38 7.75
C ASP A 12 2.68 -5.62 6.47
N GLU A 13 2.05 -5.47 5.30
CA GLU A 13 2.72 -5.59 3.99
C GLU A 13 3.36 -4.26 3.51
N GLY A 14 3.32 -3.18 4.31
CA GLY A 14 3.95 -1.90 3.96
C GLY A 14 3.25 -1.09 2.86
N ILE A 15 2.05 -1.50 2.43
CA ILE A 15 1.22 -0.75 1.47
C ILE A 15 0.63 0.51 2.12
N LEU A 16 0.39 0.45 3.43
CA LEU A 16 -0.02 1.58 4.23
C LEU A 16 1.03 1.84 5.30
N ASP A 17 1.39 3.11 5.48
CA ASP A 17 2.26 3.57 6.56
C ASP A 17 1.45 4.49 7.48
N PRO A 18 0.95 4.00 8.63
CA PRO A 18 0.15 4.78 9.55
C PRO A 18 1.00 5.68 10.44
N VAL A 19 0.46 6.84 10.77
CA VAL A 19 0.92 7.65 11.91
C VAL A 19 0.02 7.39 13.12
N GLY A 20 0.63 7.09 14.27
CA GLY A 20 -0.06 6.92 15.55
C GLY A 20 0.22 5.59 16.23
N ASP A 21 -0.01 5.54 17.54
CA ASP A 21 0.53 4.49 18.42
C ASP A 21 -0.31 3.20 18.46
N ASN A 22 -1.54 3.23 17.93
CA ASN A 22 -2.43 2.07 17.90
C ASN A 22 -3.40 2.10 16.72
N VAL A 23 -3.96 0.93 16.38
CA VAL A 23 -4.84 0.71 15.22
C VAL A 23 -6.06 1.64 15.23
N GLU A 24 -6.64 1.92 16.40
CA GLU A 24 -7.81 2.80 16.52
C GLU A 24 -7.49 4.28 16.23
N ARG A 25 -6.21 4.66 16.34
CA ARG A 25 -5.73 6.04 16.15
C ARG A 25 -4.88 6.22 14.90
N TRP A 26 -4.72 5.16 14.10
CA TRP A 26 -3.98 5.23 12.85
C TRP A 26 -4.57 6.28 11.91
N ARG A 27 -3.68 7.11 11.39
CA ARG A 27 -3.99 8.09 10.35
C ARG A 27 -3.09 7.82 9.17
N PHE A 28 -3.64 7.98 7.98
CA PHE A 28 -2.95 7.71 6.73
C PHE A 28 -2.90 9.00 5.90
N SER A 29 -1.85 9.14 5.10
CA SER A 29 -1.75 10.28 4.17
C SER A 29 -2.77 10.13 3.04
N VAL A 30 -3.06 11.22 2.33
CA VAL A 30 -3.90 11.16 1.12
C VAL A 30 -3.26 10.26 0.04
N GLY A 31 -1.92 10.20 -0.01
CA GLY A 31 -1.17 9.33 -0.92
C GLY A 31 -1.42 7.83 -0.68
N SER A 32 -1.74 7.46 0.55
CA SER A 32 -2.05 6.08 0.94
C SER A 32 -3.25 5.52 0.16
N LEU A 33 -4.26 6.35 -0.17
CA LEU A 33 -5.39 5.89 -0.99
C LEU A 33 -4.97 5.53 -2.41
N ARG A 34 -4.03 6.28 -3.00
CA ARG A 34 -3.49 5.98 -4.32
C ARG A 34 -2.71 4.66 -4.28
N ARG A 35 -1.88 4.48 -3.26
CA ARG A 35 -1.07 3.26 -3.05
C ARG A 35 -1.95 2.01 -2.93
N VAL A 36 -3.01 2.07 -2.12
CA VAL A 36 -3.99 0.97 -1.98
C VAL A 36 -4.71 0.68 -3.29
N LYS A 37 -5.16 1.70 -4.04
CA LYS A 37 -5.80 1.49 -5.34
C LYS A 37 -4.86 0.77 -6.30
N THR A 38 -3.61 1.21 -6.39
CA THR A 38 -2.61 0.57 -7.24
C THR A 38 -2.36 -0.88 -6.82
N ALA A 39 -2.25 -1.18 -5.52
CA ALA A 39 -2.13 -2.55 -5.04
C ALA A 39 -3.32 -3.42 -5.49
N VAL A 40 -4.56 -2.93 -5.32
CA VAL A 40 -5.77 -3.65 -5.75
C VAL A 40 -5.78 -3.90 -7.26
N HIS A 41 -5.32 -2.93 -8.06
CA HIS A 41 -5.16 -3.11 -9.50
C HIS A 41 -4.11 -4.17 -9.83
N LEU A 42 -2.93 -4.13 -9.22
CA LEU A 42 -1.90 -5.14 -9.41
C LEU A 42 -2.42 -6.55 -9.10
N GLN A 43 -3.13 -6.73 -7.98
CA GLN A 43 -3.71 -8.03 -7.62
C GLN A 43 -4.74 -8.52 -8.65
N ARG A 44 -5.56 -7.61 -9.21
CA ARG A 44 -6.60 -7.96 -10.19
C ARG A 44 -6.03 -8.23 -11.57
N ASP A 45 -5.13 -7.37 -12.02
CA ASP A 45 -4.67 -7.34 -13.40
C ASP A 45 -3.50 -8.31 -13.63
N LEU A 46 -2.66 -8.52 -12.61
CA LEU A 46 -1.49 -9.39 -12.66
C LEU A 46 -1.63 -10.66 -11.82
N GLY A 47 -2.69 -10.80 -11.03
CA GLY A 47 -2.92 -11.98 -10.19
C GLY A 47 -1.94 -12.12 -9.02
N VAL A 48 -1.20 -11.06 -8.66
CA VAL A 48 -0.25 -11.11 -7.55
C VAL A 48 -0.97 -11.12 -6.20
N ASN A 49 -0.32 -11.71 -5.19
CA ASN A 49 -0.77 -11.59 -3.80
C ASN A 49 -0.41 -10.20 -3.22
N LEU A 50 -0.77 -9.96 -1.94
CA LEU A 50 -0.57 -8.66 -1.32
C LEU A 50 0.91 -8.28 -1.17
N ALA A 51 1.74 -9.22 -0.71
CA ALA A 51 3.19 -9.06 -0.65
C ALA A 51 3.82 -8.75 -2.02
N GLY A 52 3.37 -9.42 -3.08
CA GLY A 52 3.81 -9.16 -4.45
C GLY A 52 3.38 -7.77 -4.94
N ALA A 53 2.19 -7.32 -4.57
CA ALA A 53 1.73 -5.96 -4.85
C ALA A 53 2.56 -4.91 -4.10
N ALA A 54 2.93 -5.16 -2.83
CA ALA A 54 3.80 -4.30 -2.05
C ALA A 54 5.18 -4.16 -2.70
N LEU A 55 5.81 -5.28 -3.07
CA LEU A 55 7.10 -5.26 -3.77
C LEU A 55 7.02 -4.49 -5.10
N ALA A 56 5.96 -4.71 -5.89
CA ALA A 56 5.77 -3.98 -7.15
C ALA A 56 5.60 -2.47 -6.93
N LEU A 57 4.93 -2.05 -5.86
CA LEU A 57 4.82 -0.64 -5.49
C LEU A 57 6.18 -0.03 -5.16
N ASP A 58 7.02 -0.73 -4.40
CA ASP A 58 8.37 -0.25 -4.08
C ASP A 58 9.26 -0.14 -5.32
N LEU A 59 9.13 -1.07 -6.27
CA LEU A 59 9.82 -1.00 -7.55
C LEU A 59 9.33 0.17 -8.40
N LEU A 60 8.02 0.43 -8.44
CA LEU A 60 7.45 1.58 -9.15
C LEU A 60 7.93 2.90 -8.55
N ASP A 61 7.99 3.01 -7.21
CA ASP A 61 8.55 4.18 -6.53
C ASP A 61 10.02 4.36 -6.89
N ARG A 62 10.79 3.25 -6.93
CA ARG A 62 12.21 3.29 -7.31
C ARG A 62 12.41 3.75 -8.76
N ILE A 63 11.58 3.28 -9.69
CA ILE A 63 11.60 3.72 -11.10
C ILE A 63 11.29 5.21 -11.19
N ALA A 64 10.23 5.68 -10.52
CA ALA A 64 9.85 7.09 -10.52
C ALA A 64 10.97 7.99 -9.96
N GLU A 65 11.71 7.53 -8.96
CA GLU A 65 12.88 8.25 -8.44
C GLU A 65 14.02 8.29 -9.46
N LEU A 66 14.29 7.18 -10.16
CA LEU A 66 15.33 7.12 -11.18
C LEU A 66 15.02 7.99 -12.40
N GLU A 67 13.75 8.07 -12.81
CA GLU A 67 13.31 8.90 -13.94
C GLU A 67 13.30 10.40 -13.64
N ARG A 68 13.39 10.79 -12.36
CA ARG A 68 13.51 12.19 -11.94
C ARG A 68 14.93 12.74 -11.96
N LEU A 69 15.93 11.88 -12.22
CA LEU A 69 17.34 12.24 -12.41
C LEU A 69 17.59 12.74 -13.84
#